data_AF-A0A5R9FYD1-F1
#
_entry.id   AF-A0A5R9FYD1-F1
#
_cell.length_a   1.000
_cell.length_b   1.000
_cell.length_c   1.000
_cell.angle_alpha   90.00
_cell.angle_beta   90.00
_cell.angle_gamma   90.00
#
_symmetry.space_group_name_H-M   'P 1'
#
loop_
_entity.id
_entity.type
_entity.pdbx_description
1 polymer ?
#
loop_
_entity_poly.entity_id
_entity_poly.type
_entity_poly.pdbx_seq_one_letter_code
_entity_poly.pdbx_strand_id
1 'polypeptide(L)' 'MPKQVTHPLTGHVYRLTEDGLVEVTDPKTGAQGIFDFQARWQSGELRHADLQMAGWVGRLAQRRSARQPEE' A
#
# COMPACT_ATOMS: atom_id res chain seq x y z
N MET A 1 13.45 -4.11 8.88
CA MET A 1 12.41 -3.07 8.74
C MET A 1 11.63 -3.36 7.46
N PRO A 2 10.29 -3.45 7.47
CA PRO A 2 9.53 -3.60 6.23
C PRO A 2 9.83 -2.38 5.34
N LYS A 3 10.04 -2.61 4.04
CA LYS A 3 10.31 -1.52 3.09
C LYS A 3 9.08 -0.61 3.04
N GLN A 4 9.26 0.65 3.40
CA GLN A 4 8.27 1.70 3.29
C GLN A 4 8.75 2.76 2.31
N VAL A 5 7.81 3.40 1.62
CA VAL A 5 8.09 4.47 0.67
C VAL A 5 7.31 5.71 1.08
N THR A 6 7.99 6.83 1.19
CA THR A 6 7.36 8.13 1.45
C THR A 6 6.99 8.81 0.16
N HIS A 7 5.74 9.25 0.04
CA HIS A 7 5.26 10.05 -1.08
C HIS A 7 5.95 11.43 -1.06
N PRO A 8 6.62 11.87 -2.14
CA PRO A 8 7.44 13.08 -2.13
C PRO A 8 6.61 14.38 -1.97
N LEU A 9 5.38 14.41 -2.48
CA LEU A 9 4.50 15.58 -2.35
C LEU A 9 3.68 15.62 -1.06
N THR A 10 2.99 14.52 -0.70
CA THR A 10 2.07 14.52 0.46
C THR A 10 2.77 14.18 1.77
N GLY A 11 3.90 13.45 1.71
CA GLY A 11 4.56 12.87 2.87
C GLY A 11 3.92 11.58 3.38
N HIS A 12 2.84 11.10 2.75
CA HIS A 12 2.19 9.84 3.13
C HIS A 12 3.15 8.67 3.00
N VAL A 13 3.09 7.74 3.96
CA VAL A 13 3.98 6.58 4.04
C VAL A 13 3.23 5.35 3.56
N TYR A 14 3.76 4.67 2.55
CA TYR A 14 3.19 3.48 1.94
C TYR A 14 3.99 2.25 2.37
N ARG A 15 3.30 1.22 2.86
CA ARG A 15 3.88 -0.03 3.32
C ARG A 15 3.10 -1.21 2.75
N LEU A 16 3.82 -2.22 2.24
CA LEU A 16 3.18 -3.48 1.83
C LEU A 16 2.87 -4.32 3.07
N THR A 17 1.63 -4.79 3.19
CA THR A 17 1.20 -5.70 4.26
C THR A 17 1.52 -7.15 3.92
N GLU A 18 1.40 -8.05 4.90
CA GLU A 18 1.60 -9.49 4.70
C GLU A 18 0.52 -10.09 3.79
N ASP A 19 -0.70 -9.55 3.83
CA ASP A 19 -1.84 -9.95 2.98
C ASP A 19 -1.75 -9.43 1.54
N GLY A 20 -0.67 -8.72 1.19
CA GLY A 20 -0.48 -8.15 -0.15
C GLY A 20 -1.28 -6.88 -0.42
N LEU A 21 -1.82 -6.24 0.63
CA LEU A 21 -2.44 -4.92 0.57
C LEU A 21 -1.40 -3.81 0.83
N VAL A 22 -1.83 -2.57 0.67
CA VAL A 22 -1.00 -1.38 0.89
C VAL A 22 -1.59 -0.59 2.04
N GLU A 23 -0.85 -0.52 3.15
CA GLU A 23 -1.14 0.41 4.23
C GLU A 23 -0.57 1.78 3.89
N VAL A 24 -1.37 2.82 4.08
CA VAL A 24 -0.98 4.21 3.86
C VAL A 24 -1.23 4.99 5.14
N THR A 25 -0.20 5.66 5.63
CA THR A 25 -0.25 6.49 6.85
C THR A 25 0.02 7.94 6.49
N ASP A 26 -0.83 8.84 6.98
CA ASP A 26 -0.55 10.26 6.98
C ASP A 26 0.24 10.64 8.24
N PRO A 27 1.54 10.96 8.14
CA PRO A 27 2.33 11.28 9.33
C PRO A 27 1.94 12.61 10.00
N LYS A 28 1.16 13.47 9.33
CA LYS A 28 0.72 14.76 9.88
C LYS A 28 -0.49 14.59 10.80
N THR A 29 -1.39 13.68 10.45
CA THR A 29 -2.64 13.45 11.19
C THR A 29 -2.64 12.14 11.99
N GLY A 30 -1.76 11.21 11.65
CA GLY A 30 -1.75 9.85 12.18
C GLY A 30 -2.78 8.93 11.53
N ALA A 31 -3.63 9.45 10.63
CA ALA A 31 -4.68 8.68 9.97
C ALA A 31 -4.08 7.59 9.08
N GLN A 32 -4.71 6.42 9.07
CA GLN A 32 -4.27 5.26 8.31
C GLN A 32 -5.39 4.71 7.43
N GLY A 33 -5.02 4.10 6.31
CA GLY A 33 -5.95 3.40 5.43
C GLY A 33 -5.29 2.19 4.76
N ILE A 34 -6.09 1.17 4.49
CA ILE A 34 -5.67 -0.03 3.76
C ILE A 34 -6.26 0.03 2.36
N PHE A 35 -5.44 -0.24 1.35
CA PHE A 35 -5.79 -0.14 -0.06
C PHE A 35 -5.29 -1.35 -0.85
N ASP A 36 -5.95 -1.67 -1.97
CA ASP A 36 -5.39 -2.57 -2.96
C ASP A 36 -4.33 -1.85 -3.84
N PHE A 37 -3.68 -2.58 -4.75
CA PHE A 37 -2.68 -2.01 -5.67
C PHE A 37 -3.28 -1.03 -6.69
N GLN A 38 -4.61 -0.94 -6.80
CA GLN A 38 -5.35 0.01 -7.62
C GLN A 38 -5.85 1.20 -6.79
N ALA A 39 -5.31 1.39 -5.57
CA ALA A 39 -5.71 2.41 -4.61
C ALA A 39 -7.20 2.36 -4.23
N ARG A 40 -7.86 1.20 -4.33
CA ARG A 40 -9.22 1.02 -3.81
C ARG A 40 -9.17 0.79 -2.32
N TRP A 41 -9.90 1.64 -1.60
CA TRP A 41 -10.01 1.61 -0.15
C TRP A 41 -10.66 0.30 0.35
N GLN A 42 -10.09 -0.28 1.41
CA GLN A 42 -10.57 -1.49 2.07
C GLN A 42 -11.00 -1.20 3.52
N SER A 43 -10.19 -0.47 4.28
CA SER A 43 -10.46 -0.15 5.69
C SER A 43 -9.67 1.09 6.17
N GLY A 44 -10.04 1.63 7.34
CA GLY A 44 -9.36 2.76 7.98
C GLY A 44 -10.00 4.14 7.75
N GLU A 45 -9.33 5.15 8.31
CA GLU A 45 -9.76 6.54 8.34
C GLU A 45 -9.33 7.30 7.07
N LEU A 46 -8.13 7.03 6.58
CA LEU A 46 -7.63 7.62 5.34
C LEU A 46 -8.37 6.96 4.16
N ARG A 47 -9.19 7.74 3.44
CA ARG A 47 -10.03 7.24 2.34
C ARG A 47 -9.45 7.39 0.95
N HIS A 48 -8.30 8.03 0.82
CA HIS A 48 -7.64 8.30 -0.45
C HIS A 48 -6.16 7.94 -0.38
N ALA A 49 -5.66 7.31 -1.44
CA ALA A 49 -4.26 7.01 -1.65
C ALA A 49 -3.88 7.35 -3.09
N ASP A 50 -2.61 7.66 -3.32
CA ASP A 50 -2.09 7.87 -4.67
C ASP A 50 -2.00 6.54 -5.43
N LEU A 51 -2.57 6.49 -6.63
CA LEU A 51 -2.64 5.29 -7.46
C LEU A 51 -1.26 4.79 -7.89
N GLN A 52 -0.33 5.68 -8.20
CA GLN A 52 1.00 5.29 -8.68
C GLN A 52 1.82 4.68 -7.53
N MET A 53 1.75 5.29 -6.36
CA MET A 53 2.40 4.81 -5.15
C MET A 53 1.82 3.47 -4.68
N ALA A 54 0.49 3.35 -4.60
CA ALA A 54 -0.18 2.09 -4.26
C ALA A 54 0.16 0.99 -5.27
N GLY A 55 0.18 1.33 -6.57
CA GLY A 55 0.58 0.40 -7.62
C GLY A 55 2.03 -0.03 -7.51
N TRP A 56 2.97 0.87 -7.20
CA TRP A 56 4.38 0.54 -7.05
C TRP A 56 4.63 -0.38 -5.86
N VAL A 57 4.02 -0.08 -4.71
CA VAL A 57 4.16 -0.89 -3.49
C VAL A 57 3.41 -2.22 -3.63
N GLY A 58 2.15 -2.20 -4.07
CA GLY A 58 1.29 -3.38 -4.18
C GLY A 58 1.69 -4.38 -5.27
N ARG A 59 2.29 -3.96 -6.38
CA ARG A 59 2.78 -4.90 -7.41
C ARG A 59 3.93 -5.80 -6.95
N LEU A 60 4.62 -5.45 -5.84
CA LEU A 60 5.61 -6.34 -5.22
C LEU A 60 4.95 -7.59 -4.62
N ALA A 61 3.71 -7.50 -4.13
CA ALA A 61 2.95 -8.65 -3.65
C ALA A 61 2.46 -9.54 -4.80
N GLN A 62 1.94 -8.95 -5.88
CA GLN A 62 1.46 -9.74 -7.02
C GLN A 62 2.55 -10.60 -7.67
N ARG A 63 3.80 -10.11 -7.72
CA ARG A 63 4.94 -10.92 -8.20
C ARG A 63 5.27 -12.11 -7.29
N ARG A 64 4.89 -12.07 -6.01
CA ARG A 64 5.04 -13.19 -5.08
C ARG A 64 3.90 -14.20 -5.25
N SER A 65 2.65 -13.74 -5.36
CA SER A 65 1.50 -14.63 -5.61
C SER A 65 1.55 -15.31 -6.99
N ALA A 66 1.99 -14.61 -8.03
CA ALA A 66 2.08 -15.18 -9.38
C ALA A 66 3.19 -16.24 -9.54
N ARG A 67 4.09 -16.39 -8.56
CA ARG A 67 5.15 -17.42 -8.57
C ARG A 67 4.71 -18.72 -7.90
N GLN A 68 3.47 -18.84 -7.43
CA GLN A 68 2.91 -20.12 -7.00
C GLN A 68 1.76 -20.56 -7.94
N PRO A 69 2.07 -21.18 -9.08
CA PRO A 69 1.28 -22.31 -9.57
C PRO A 69 1.87 -23.59 -8.94
N GLU A 70 1.20 -24.14 -7.94
CA GLU A 70 1.40 -25.53 -7.51
C GLU A 70 0.03 -26.20 -7.42
N GLU A 71 -0.39 -26.82 -8.54
CA GLU A 71 -0.57 -28.27 -8.70
C GLU A 71 -0.78 -28.61 -10.18
#